data_AF-A0A948W394-F1
#
_entry.id   AF-A0A948W394-F1
#
_cell.length_a   1.000
_cell.length_b   1.000
_cell.length_c   1.000
_cell.angle_alpha   90.00
_cell.angle_beta   90.00
_cell.angle_gamma   90.00
#
_symmetry.space_group_name_H-M   'P 1'
#
loop_
_entity.id
_entity.type
_entity.pdbx_description
1 polymer ?
#
loop_
_entity_poly.entity_id
_entity_poly.type
_entity_poly.pdbx_seq_one_letter_code
_entity_poly.pdbx_strand_id
1 'polypeptide(L)'
;MDTLFLAHFLNGFLMIAMPIGLAIYLTRKFKLGWRLFWIGAATFVLSQVGHIPFNWAATVLLNRTPLVIWPQADQLVFNAIFLGLSAGLWEEFFRYGMYRWWAKDARSWGKGLLAGAGHGGIEAIILGALVLYGFIQLAILRNADASQLAQAVGADKV
;
A
#
# COMPACT_ATOMS: atom_id res chain seq x y z
N MET A 1 -10.12 -23.68 -13.58
CA MET A 1 -9.25 -22.51 -13.27
C MET A 1 -8.10 -23.05 -12.44
N ASP A 2 -6.86 -22.73 -12.79
CA ASP A 2 -5.71 -23.09 -11.95
C ASP A 2 -5.85 -22.43 -10.56
N THR A 3 -5.48 -23.16 -9.51
CA THR A 3 -5.46 -22.69 -8.12
C THR A 3 -4.65 -21.41 -7.98
N LEU A 4 -3.52 -21.30 -8.68
CA LEU A 4 -2.67 -20.11 -8.65
C LEU A 4 -3.39 -18.89 -9.23
N PHE A 5 -4.09 -19.08 -10.35
CA PHE A 5 -4.86 -18.04 -11.01
C PHE A 5 -6.02 -17.55 -10.12
N LEU A 6 -6.73 -18.47 -9.48
CA LEU A 6 -7.79 -18.13 -8.52
C LEU A 6 -7.22 -17.36 -7.31
N ALA A 7 -6.11 -17.81 -6.75
CA ALA A 7 -5.50 -17.18 -5.58
C ALA A 7 -5.04 -15.74 -5.86
N HIS A 8 -4.42 -15.48 -7.01
CA HIS A 8 -3.98 -14.12 -7.38
C HIS A 8 -5.16 -13.17 -7.56
N PHE A 9 -6.21 -13.63 -8.25
CA PHE A 9 -7.45 -12.86 -8.39
C PHE A 9 -8.05 -12.56 -7.02
N LEU A 10 -8.22 -13.58 -6.18
CA LEU A 10 -8.81 -13.43 -4.84
C LEU A 10 -7.98 -12.50 -3.95
N ASN A 11 -6.65 -12.55 -4.03
CA ASN A 11 -5.78 -11.65 -3.27
C ASN A 11 -6.11 -10.18 -3.55
N GLY A 12 -6.00 -9.75 -4.81
CA GLY A 12 -6.30 -8.38 -5.20
C GLY A 12 -7.76 -7.99 -4.97
N PHE A 13 -8.70 -8.90 -5.25
CA PHE A 13 -10.12 -8.68 -5.02
C PHE A 13 -10.45 -8.45 -3.53
N LEU A 14 -9.95 -9.30 -2.63
CA LEU A 14 -10.21 -9.21 -1.19
C LEU A 14 -9.57 -7.98 -0.58
N MET A 15 -8.38 -7.59 -1.04
CA MET A 15 -7.71 -6.34 -0.62
C MET A 15 -8.57 -5.10 -0.90
N ILE A 16 -9.42 -5.12 -1.93
CA ILE A 16 -10.35 -4.02 -2.24
C ILE A 16 -11.70 -4.20 -1.54
N ALA A 17 -12.26 -5.41 -1.61
CA ALA A 17 -13.61 -5.70 -1.12
C ALA A 17 -13.70 -5.61 0.42
N MET A 18 -12.69 -6.10 1.15
CA MET A 18 -12.73 -6.12 2.61
C MET A 18 -12.73 -4.72 3.24
N PRO A 19 -11.87 -3.76 2.84
CA PRO A 19 -11.94 -2.40 3.36
C PRO A 19 -13.27 -1.70 3.08
N ILE A 20 -13.82 -1.85 1.88
CA ILE A 20 -15.11 -1.26 1.50
C ILE A 20 -16.23 -1.87 2.35
N GLY A 21 -16.25 -3.20 2.48
CA GLY A 21 -17.20 -3.92 3.32
C GLY A 21 -17.11 -3.50 4.79
N LEU A 22 -15.89 -3.37 5.32
CA LEU A 22 -15.64 -2.91 6.68
C LEU A 22 -16.13 -1.46 6.88
N ALA A 23 -15.87 -0.56 5.94
CA ALA A 23 -16.34 0.83 6.01
C ALA A 23 -17.88 0.92 5.98
N ILE A 24 -18.54 0.14 5.12
CA ILE A 24 -20.01 0.03 5.09
C ILE A 24 -20.54 -0.51 6.42
N TYR A 25 -19.93 -1.57 6.96
CA TYR A 25 -20.33 -2.15 8.23
C TYR A 25 -20.20 -1.16 9.39
N LEU A 26 -19.06 -0.47 9.50
CA LEU A 26 -18.78 0.48 10.58
C LEU A 26 -19.67 1.72 10.50
N THR A 27 -19.88 2.28 9.30
CA THR A 27 -20.78 3.43 9.10
C THR A 27 -22.20 3.09 9.52
N ARG A 28 -22.71 1.92 9.17
CA ARG A 28 -24.04 1.44 9.59
C ARG A 28 -24.13 1.14 11.08
N LYS A 29 -23.15 0.39 11.62
CA LYS A 29 -23.14 -0.03 13.03
C LYS A 29 -23.09 1.16 13.99
N PHE A 30 -22.26 2.15 13.70
CA PHE A 30 -22.06 3.31 14.57
C PHE A 30 -22.88 4.54 14.15
N LYS A 31 -23.72 4.43 13.11
CA LYS A 31 -24.52 5.52 12.54
C LYS A 31 -23.65 6.75 12.20
N LEU A 32 -22.49 6.50 11.58
CA LEU A 32 -21.51 7.50 11.21
C LEU A 32 -21.51 7.72 9.69
N GLY A 33 -21.21 8.95 9.27
CA GLY A 33 -20.94 9.23 7.86
C GLY A 33 -19.52 8.83 7.44
N TRP A 34 -19.28 8.78 6.13
CA TRP A 34 -17.99 8.40 5.52
C TRP A 34 -16.85 9.40 5.73
N ARG A 35 -17.13 10.58 6.31
CA ARG A 35 -16.14 11.65 6.51
C ARG A 35 -14.86 11.14 7.17
N LEU A 36 -14.99 10.37 8.27
CA LEU A 36 -13.82 9.89 9.02
C LEU A 36 -13.02 8.83 8.24
N PHE A 37 -13.69 7.98 7.45
CA PHE A 37 -13.02 7.04 6.56
C PHE A 37 -12.15 7.80 5.55
N TRP A 38 -12.70 8.80 4.86
CA TRP A 38 -11.93 9.58 3.89
C TRP A 38 -10.82 10.43 4.51
N ILE A 39 -11.02 10.95 5.72
CA ILE A 39 -9.96 11.62 6.48
C ILE A 39 -8.81 10.64 6.78
N GLY A 40 -9.11 9.44 7.25
CA GLY A 40 -8.11 8.39 7.47
C GLY A 40 -7.38 8.03 6.19
N ALA A 41 -8.12 7.83 5.10
CA ALA A 41 -7.55 7.53 3.79
C ALA A 41 -6.59 8.62 3.30
N ALA A 42 -7.00 9.89 3.37
CA ALA A 42 -6.15 11.02 3.01
C ALA A 42 -4.90 11.09 3.91
N THR A 43 -5.03 10.76 5.19
CA THR A 43 -3.92 10.77 6.15
C THR A 43 -2.82 9.77 5.75
N PHE A 44 -3.20 8.54 5.36
CA PHE A 44 -2.24 7.57 4.84
C PHE A 44 -1.59 8.06 3.54
N VAL A 45 -2.37 8.52 2.57
CA VAL A 45 -1.81 8.97 1.27
C VAL A 45 -0.81 10.11 1.47
N LEU A 46 -1.13 11.07 2.35
CA LEU A 46 -0.25 12.18 2.67
C LEU A 46 1.03 11.76 3.40
N SER A 47 0.98 10.74 4.27
CA SER A 47 2.21 10.22 4.89
C SER A 47 3.15 9.63 3.85
N GLN A 48 2.61 8.98 2.79
CA GLN A 48 3.40 8.42 1.71
C GLN A 48 4.10 9.48 0.84
N VAL A 49 3.54 10.68 0.72
CA VAL A 49 4.17 11.80 -0.04
C VAL A 49 5.53 12.18 0.54
N GLY A 50 5.71 12.10 1.86
CA GLY A 50 7.00 12.33 2.51
C GLY A 50 7.84 11.05 2.67
N HIS A 51 7.19 9.95 3.03
CA HIS A 51 7.84 8.67 3.31
C HIS A 51 8.56 8.08 2.08
N ILE A 52 7.93 8.08 0.91
CA ILE A 52 8.53 7.48 -0.30
C ILE A 52 9.80 8.23 -0.73
N PRO A 53 9.80 9.58 -0.88
CA PRO A 53 11.02 10.32 -1.20
C PRO A 53 12.09 10.22 -0.12
N PHE A 54 11.70 10.19 1.16
CA PHE A 54 12.63 9.98 2.27
C PHE A 54 13.38 8.66 2.14
N ASN A 55 12.66 7.55 1.92
CA ASN A 55 13.29 6.25 1.75
C ASN A 55 14.15 6.17 0.50
N TRP A 56 13.72 6.76 -0.60
CA TRP A 56 14.54 6.86 -1.81
C TRP A 56 15.87 7.58 -1.53
N ALA A 57 15.83 8.75 -0.87
CA ALA A 57 17.02 9.51 -0.52
C ALA A 57 17.92 8.75 0.46
N ALA A 58 17.34 8.08 1.47
CA ALA A 58 18.06 7.24 2.41
C ALA A 58 18.78 6.10 1.69
N THR A 59 18.11 5.39 0.78
CA THR A 59 18.72 4.33 -0.03
C THR A 59 19.89 4.86 -0.86
N VAL A 60 19.73 6.00 -1.53
CA VAL A 60 20.82 6.61 -2.33
C VAL A 60 22.02 6.97 -1.44
N LEU A 61 21.78 7.56 -0.27
CA LEU A 61 22.84 7.98 0.64
C LEU A 61 23.58 6.77 1.23
N LEU A 62 22.84 5.80 1.75
CA LEU A 62 23.39 4.59 2.38
C LEU A 62 24.26 3.80 1.40
N ASN A 63 23.79 3.64 0.15
CA ASN A 63 24.54 2.94 -0.90
C ASN A 63 25.81 3.68 -1.35
N ARG A 64 25.97 4.97 -1.03
CA ARG A 64 27.21 5.73 -1.28
C ARG A 64 28.23 5.64 -0.15
N THR A 65 27.87 4.98 0.95
CA THR A 65 28.74 4.85 2.13
C THR A 65 29.12 3.38 2.37
N PRO A 66 30.28 3.11 2.98
CA PRO A 66 30.65 1.75 3.36
C PRO A 66 29.81 1.22 4.55
N LEU A 67 28.90 2.04 5.10
CA LEU A 67 28.11 1.72 6.29
C LEU A 67 27.18 0.52 6.10
N VAL A 68 26.89 0.13 4.85
CA VAL A 68 25.92 -0.94 4.53
C VAL A 68 26.49 -1.99 3.58
N ILE A 69 27.81 -2.20 3.60
CA ILE A 69 28.46 -3.32 2.88
C ILE A 69 28.38 -4.55 3.77
N TRP A 70 27.19 -5.18 3.80
CA TRP A 70 26.93 -6.37 4.62
C TRP A 70 26.57 -7.58 3.76
N PRO A 71 26.67 -8.81 4.30
CA PRO A 71 26.06 -9.99 3.69
C PRO A 71 24.58 -9.77 3.39
N GLN A 72 24.05 -10.44 2.35
CA GLN A 72 22.67 -10.23 1.88
C GLN A 72 21.60 -10.46 2.97
N ALA A 73 21.83 -11.43 3.87
CA ALA A 73 20.91 -11.69 4.98
C ALA A 73 20.80 -10.50 5.94
N ASP A 74 21.92 -9.86 6.25
CA ASP A 74 21.98 -8.71 7.15
C ASP A 74 21.36 -7.46 6.50
N GLN A 75 21.54 -7.29 5.18
CA GLN A 75 20.86 -6.24 4.42
C GLN A 75 19.34 -6.39 4.45
N LEU A 76 18.81 -7.61 4.36
CA LEU A 76 17.37 -7.86 4.43
C LEU A 76 16.80 -7.47 5.79
N VAL A 77 17.46 -7.90 6.88
CA VAL A 77 17.06 -7.55 8.25
C VAL A 77 17.12 -6.05 8.46
N PHE A 78 18.20 -5.41 8.04
CA PHE A 78 18.35 -3.96 8.09
C PHE A 78 17.24 -3.24 7.36
N ASN A 79 16.96 -3.61 6.10
CA ASN A 79 15.93 -2.98 5.30
C ASN A 79 14.54 -3.18 5.91
N ALA A 80 14.23 -4.37 6.44
CA ALA A 80 12.96 -4.62 7.10
C ALA A 80 12.77 -3.70 8.32
N ILE A 81 13.81 -3.56 9.16
CA ILE A 81 13.79 -2.69 10.33
C ILE A 81 13.72 -1.22 9.92
N PHE A 82 14.62 -0.77 9.04
CA PHE A 82 14.72 0.62 8.62
C PHE A 82 13.45 1.08 7.91
N LEU A 83 13.00 0.36 6.89
CA LEU A 83 11.81 0.71 6.13
C LEU A 83 10.56 0.61 7.02
N GLY A 84 10.43 -0.43 7.84
CA GLY A 84 9.31 -0.58 8.77
C GLY A 84 9.22 0.54 9.82
N LEU A 85 10.34 0.90 10.45
CA LEU A 85 10.41 2.01 11.40
C LEU A 85 10.16 3.36 10.73
N SER A 86 10.70 3.56 9.52
CA SER A 86 10.45 4.78 8.76
C SER A 86 8.97 4.93 8.40
N ALA A 87 8.31 3.85 7.98
CA ALA A 87 6.88 3.83 7.68
C ALA A 87 6.07 4.19 8.92
N GLY A 88 6.33 3.51 10.04
CA GLY A 88 5.68 3.79 11.32
C GLY A 88 5.87 5.23 11.77
N LEU A 89 7.08 5.79 11.64
CA LEU A 89 7.38 7.18 12.00
C LEU A 89 6.53 8.16 11.18
N TRP A 90 6.58 8.04 9.85
CA TRP A 90 5.83 8.92 8.95
C TRP A 90 4.32 8.79 9.16
N GLU A 91 3.80 7.57 9.26
CA GLU A 91 2.38 7.35 9.46
C GLU A 91 1.88 7.88 10.80
N GLU A 92 2.61 7.68 11.90
CA GLU A 92 2.18 8.19 13.21
C GLU A 92 2.25 9.71 13.29
N PHE A 93 3.23 10.37 12.65
CA PHE A 93 3.25 11.84 12.59
C PHE A 93 2.00 12.40 11.90
N PHE A 94 1.60 11.82 10.77
CA PHE A 94 0.38 12.23 10.07
C PHE A 94 -0.87 11.85 10.85
N ARG A 95 -0.90 10.69 11.52
CA ARG A 95 -2.03 10.26 12.35
C ARG A 95 -2.21 11.14 13.58
N TYR A 96 -1.13 11.55 14.22
CA TYR A 96 -1.15 12.57 15.27
C TYR A 96 -1.76 13.87 14.73
N GLY A 97 -1.29 14.35 13.59
CA GLY A 97 -1.81 15.56 12.94
C GLY A 97 -3.29 15.46 12.58
N MET A 98 -3.72 14.30 12.06
CA MET A 98 -5.11 13.99 11.76
C MET A 98 -5.97 14.16 13.02
N TYR A 99 -5.62 13.52 14.13
CA TYR A 99 -6.41 13.62 15.36
C TYR A 99 -6.30 15.00 16.04
N ARG A 100 -5.21 15.73 15.82
CA ARG A 100 -4.98 17.07 16.40
C ARG A 100 -5.71 18.18 15.65
N TRP A 101 -5.83 18.08 14.33
CA TRP A 101 -6.31 19.19 13.48
C TRP A 101 -7.51 18.86 12.57
N TRP A 102 -7.65 17.65 12.04
CA TRP A 102 -8.73 17.30 11.10
C TRP A 102 -9.90 16.57 11.77
N ALA A 103 -9.62 15.47 12.44
CA ALA A 103 -10.59 14.62 13.13
C ALA A 103 -10.59 14.88 14.64
N LYS A 104 -10.70 16.16 15.03
CA LYS A 104 -10.71 16.59 16.44
C LYS A 104 -11.83 15.94 17.26
N ASP A 105 -12.94 15.61 16.59
CA ASP A 105 -14.13 15.02 17.18
C ASP A 105 -14.11 13.48 17.23
N ALA A 106 -13.09 12.83 16.66
CA ALA A 106 -12.88 11.39 16.72
C ALA A 106 -12.31 11.00 18.10
N ARG A 107 -13.17 11.03 19.13
CA ARG A 107 -12.85 10.74 20.53
C ARG A 107 -13.68 9.58 21.11
N SER A 108 -14.35 8.83 20.24
CA SER A 108 -15.06 7.61 20.61
C SER A 108 -14.52 6.43 19.81
N TRP A 109 -14.70 5.22 20.36
CA TRP A 109 -14.28 3.97 19.73
C TRP A 109 -14.74 3.85 18.28
N GLY A 110 -16.04 4.04 18.02
CA GLY A 110 -16.59 3.91 16.66
C GLY A 110 -16.01 4.92 15.66
N LYS A 111 -15.74 6.16 16.11
CA LYS A 111 -15.14 7.20 15.26
C LYS A 111 -13.67 6.90 14.96
N GLY A 112 -12.90 6.50 15.98
CA GLY A 112 -11.50 6.09 15.82
C GLY A 112 -11.38 4.87 14.91
N LEU A 113 -12.25 3.87 15.09
CA LEU A 113 -12.27 2.66 14.27
C LEU A 113 -12.60 2.96 12.80
N LEU A 114 -13.55 3.87 12.51
CA LEU A 114 -13.87 4.26 11.14
C LEU A 114 -12.73 5.06 10.49
N ALA A 115 -12.03 5.92 11.24
CA ALA A 115 -10.85 6.62 10.75
C ALA A 115 -9.69 5.65 10.47
N GLY A 116 -9.42 4.72 11.38
CA GLY A 116 -8.42 3.66 11.18
C GLY A 116 -8.74 2.75 10.00
N ALA A 117 -10.02 2.38 9.82
CA ALA A 117 -10.47 1.62 8.65
C ALA A 117 -10.26 2.38 7.34
N GLY A 118 -10.35 3.71 7.36
CA GLY A 118 -9.96 4.56 6.24
C GLY A 118 -8.46 4.52 5.95
N HIS A 119 -7.64 4.69 6.98
CA HIS A 119 -6.18 4.72 6.89
C HIS A 119 -5.60 3.42 6.34
N GLY A 120 -5.89 2.28 6.98
CA GLY A 120 -5.42 0.98 6.48
C GLY A 120 -6.20 0.49 5.25
N GLY A 121 -7.45 0.94 5.10
CA GLY A 121 -8.29 0.52 3.98
C GLY A 121 -7.84 1.07 2.64
N ILE A 122 -7.42 2.34 2.58
CA ILE A 122 -6.92 2.92 1.33
C ILE A 122 -5.60 2.27 0.89
N GLU A 123 -4.72 1.91 1.83
CA GLU A 123 -3.50 1.19 1.55
C GLU A 123 -3.82 -0.16 0.88
N ALA A 124 -4.70 -0.94 1.50
CA ALA A 124 -5.15 -2.22 0.95
C ALA A 124 -5.80 -2.06 -0.43
N ILE A 125 -6.63 -1.03 -0.65
CA ILE A 125 -7.25 -0.77 -1.95
C ILE A 125 -6.18 -0.44 -3.02
N ILE A 126 -5.22 0.44 -2.72
CA ILE A 126 -4.16 0.83 -3.65
C ILE A 126 -3.30 -0.40 -4.00
N LEU A 127 -2.83 -1.14 -2.99
CA LEU A 127 -2.03 -2.33 -3.20
C LEU A 127 -2.82 -3.43 -3.94
N GLY A 128 -4.10 -3.62 -3.61
CA GLY A 128 -4.99 -4.55 -4.28
C GLY A 128 -5.21 -4.20 -5.75
N ALA A 129 -5.34 -2.92 -6.07
CA ALA A 129 -5.44 -2.44 -7.45
C ALA A 129 -4.14 -2.71 -8.24
N LEU A 130 -2.96 -2.50 -7.63
CA LEU A 130 -1.68 -2.85 -8.25
C LEU A 130 -1.53 -4.36 -8.48
N VAL A 131 -1.97 -5.19 -7.51
CA VAL A 131 -2.00 -6.64 -7.65
C VAL A 131 -2.91 -7.07 -8.80
N LEU A 132 -4.13 -6.52 -8.88
CA LEU A 132 -5.06 -6.83 -9.97
C LEU A 132 -4.54 -6.35 -11.32
N TYR A 133 -3.90 -5.17 -11.37
CA TYR A 133 -3.27 -4.67 -12.58
C TYR A 133 -2.21 -5.67 -13.08
N GLY A 134 -1.27 -6.08 -12.22
CA GLY A 134 -0.25 -7.08 -12.58
C GLY A 134 -0.86 -8.42 -12.98
N PHE A 135 -1.89 -8.87 -12.26
CA PHE A 135 -2.63 -10.10 -12.59
C PHE A 135 -3.28 -10.04 -13.97
N ILE A 136 -3.92 -8.91 -14.34
CA ILE A 136 -4.54 -8.74 -15.66
C ILE A 136 -3.48 -8.81 -16.77
N GLN A 137 -2.34 -8.14 -16.59
CA GLN A 137 -1.22 -8.20 -17.54
C GLN A 137 -0.76 -9.65 -17.76
N LEU A 138 -0.52 -10.39 -16.68
CA LEU A 138 -0.10 -11.79 -16.75
C LEU A 138 -1.19 -12.67 -17.36
N ALA A 139 -2.46 -12.43 -17.05
CA ALA A 139 -3.59 -13.18 -17.59
C ALA A 139 -3.72 -13.00 -19.11
N ILE A 140 -3.45 -11.81 -19.63
CA ILE A 140 -3.43 -11.52 -21.07
C ILE A 140 -2.24 -12.24 -21.73
N LEU A 141 -1.06 -12.18 -21.12
CA LEU A 141 0.18 -12.72 -21.69
C LEU A 141 0.33 -14.24 -21.55
N ARG A 142 -0.47 -14.91 -20.70
CA ARG A 142 -0.27 -16.32 -20.33
C ARG A 142 -0.26 -17.31 -21.51
N ASN A 143 -0.92 -16.97 -22.62
CA ASN A 143 -0.99 -17.79 -23.84
C ASN A 143 -0.24 -17.16 -25.02
N ALA A 144 0.46 -16.05 -24.79
CA ALA A 144 1.24 -15.40 -25.83
C ALA A 144 2.53 -16.19 -26.08
N ASP A 145 2.91 -16.32 -27.36
CA ASP A 145 4.15 -16.96 -27.74
C ASP A 145 5.34 -16.07 -27.31
N ALA A 146 6.24 -16.63 -26.50
CA ALA A 146 7.41 -15.93 -26.00
C ALA A 146 8.32 -15.40 -27.14
N SER A 147 8.35 -16.08 -28.28
CA SER A 147 9.11 -15.64 -29.46
C SER A 147 8.50 -14.39 -30.12
N GLN A 148 7.17 -14.30 -30.16
CA GLN A 148 6.45 -13.13 -30.67
C GLN A 148 6.58 -11.93 -29.73
N LEU A 149 6.55 -12.16 -28.42
CA LEU A 149 6.79 -11.12 -27.42
C LEU A 149 8.23 -10.58 -27.46
N ALA A 150 9.22 -11.48 -27.62
CA ALA A 150 10.62 -11.08 -27.74
C ALA A 150 10.88 -10.23 -29.01
N GLN A 151 10.23 -10.57 -30.14
CA GLN A 151 10.30 -9.77 -31.35
C GLN A 151 9.63 -8.40 -31.19
N ALA A 152 8.46 -8.34 -30.53
CA ALA A 152 7.77 -7.06 -30.28
C ALA A 152 8.59 -6.11 -29.40
N VAL A 153 9.32 -6.62 -28.40
CA VAL A 153 10.20 -5.80 -27.53
C VAL A 153 11.54 -5.49 -28.20
N GLY A 154 12.01 -6.35 -29.10
CA GLY A 154 13.26 -6.15 -29.87
C GLY A 154 13.12 -5.23 -31.08
N ALA A 155 11.92 -5.11 -31.66
CA ALA A 155 11.66 -4.29 -32.84
C ALA A 155 11.78 -2.78 -32.59
N ASP A 156 11.67 -2.32 -31.34
CA ASP A 156 11.90 -0.91 -30.95
C ASP A 156 13.39 -0.55 -30.80
N LYS A 157 14.33 -1.46 -31.12
CA LYS A 157 15.79 -1.24 -31.01
C LYS A 157 16.55 -1.20 -32.34
N VAL A 158 15.87 -1.02 -33.47
CA VAL A 158 16.49 -0.77 -34.80
C VAL A 158 15.97 0.55 -35.35
#